data_AF-A0AAU0FAR3-F1
#
_entry.id   AF-A0AAU0FAR3-F1
#
_cell.length_a   1.000
_cell.length_b   1.000
_cell.length_c   1.000
_cell.angle_alpha   90.00
_cell.angle_beta   90.00
_cell.angle_gamma   90.00
#
_symmetry.space_group_name_H-M   'P 1'
#
loop_
_entity.id
_entity.type
_entity.pdbx_description
1 polymer ?
#
loop_
_entity_poly.entity_id
_entity_poly.type
_entity_poly.pdbx_seq_one_letter_code
_entity_poly.pdbx_strand_id
1 'polypeptide(L)'
;MGKSLTFQYFVLLLLCCGLTVKAQQDIDLENLGQKTKETLKKNPFKISGRISANTVLYSSNTYNSREPFTYFLNGNLNLGIYN
;
A
#
# COMPACT_ATOMS: atom_id res chain seq x y z
N MET A 1 -24.11 41.68 34.68
CA MET A 1 -23.64 40.28 34.51
C MET A 1 -23.48 39.90 33.02
N GLY A 2 -22.94 40.80 32.18
CA GLY A 2 -22.89 40.58 30.71
C GLY A 2 -21.52 40.78 30.03
N LYS A 3 -20.54 41.40 30.72
CA LYS A 3 -19.22 41.71 30.14
C LYS A 3 -18.30 40.50 29.97
N SER A 4 -18.46 39.47 30.80
CA SER A 4 -17.68 38.22 30.70
C SER A 4 -18.13 37.35 29.52
N LEU A 5 -19.42 37.38 29.18
CA LEU A 5 -19.98 36.57 28.10
C LEU A 5 -19.55 37.11 26.72
N THR A 6 -19.58 38.43 26.52
CA THR A 6 -19.12 39.07 25.28
C THR A 6 -17.63 38.90 25.05
N PHE A 7 -16.84 38.89 26.14
CA PHE A 7 -15.40 38.64 26.08
C PHE A 7 -15.08 37.20 25.66
N GLN A 8 -15.85 36.22 26.16
CA GLN A 8 -15.71 34.82 25.74
C GLN A 8 -16.00 34.61 24.25
N TYR A 9 -17.05 35.24 23.71
CA TYR A 9 -17.32 35.18 22.26
C TYR A 9 -16.22 35.85 21.42
N PHE A 10 -15.64 36.94 21.92
CA PHE A 10 -14.54 37.62 21.22
C PHE A 10 -13.26 36.76 21.19
N VAL A 11 -12.94 36.07 22.28
CA VAL A 11 -11.81 35.13 22.35
C VAL A 11 -12.07 33.92 21.45
N LEU A 12 -13.30 33.40 21.41
CA LEU A 12 -13.67 32.29 20.54
C LEU A 12 -13.55 32.66 19.05
N LEU A 13 -13.99 33.87 18.68
CA LEU A 13 -13.84 34.41 17.32
C LEU A 13 -12.36 34.51 16.93
N LEU A 14 -11.52 35.02 17.83
CA LEU A 14 -10.09 35.18 17.60
C LEU A 14 -9.37 33.82 17.49
N LEU A 15 -9.79 32.82 18.26
CA LEU A 15 -9.31 31.43 18.15
C LEU A 15 -9.74 30.78 16.81
N CYS A 16 -10.98 31.00 16.37
CA CYS A 16 -11.48 30.47 15.10
C CYS A 16 -10.76 31.07 13.88
N CYS A 17 -10.50 32.38 13.88
CA CYS A 17 -9.77 33.03 12.79
C CYS A 17 -8.27 32.66 12.74
N GLY A 18 -7.65 32.33 13.87
CA GLY A 18 -6.26 31.87 13.90
C GLY A 18 -6.03 30.49 13.27
N LEU A 19 -7.07 29.63 13.26
CA LEU A 19 -6.99 28.27 12.71
C LEU A 19 -7.04 28.23 11.18
N THR A 20 -7.62 29.24 10.52
CA THR A 20 -7.76 29.26 9.04
C THR A 20 -6.47 29.60 8.31
N VAL A 21 -5.48 30.20 8.99
CA VAL A 21 -4.20 30.61 8.38
C VAL A 21 -3.26 29.42 8.14
N LYS A 22 -3.50 28.27 8.80
CA LYS A 22 -2.69 27.05 8.63
C LYS A 22 -3.17 26.13 7.50
N ALA A 23 -4.26 26.48 6.82
CA ALA A 23 -4.87 25.64 5.78
C ALA A 23 -4.40 25.99 4.36
N GLN A 24 -3.40 26.86 4.18
CA GLN A 24 -2.84 27.13 2.87
C GLN A 24 -1.80 26.06 2.53
N GLN A 25 -2.29 24.95 1.98
CA GLN A 25 -1.45 24.00 1.28
C GLN A 25 -1.19 24.56 -0.11
N ASP A 26 -0.11 25.33 -0.25
CA ASP A 26 0.47 25.57 -1.57
C ASP A 26 0.88 24.20 -2.11
N ILE A 27 0.03 23.61 -2.95
CA ILE A 27 0.35 22.40 -3.69
C ILE A 27 1.36 22.84 -4.75
N ASP A 28 2.62 22.87 -4.34
CA ASP A 28 3.74 23.13 -5.21
C ASP A 28 3.85 21.96 -6.21
N LEU A 29 3.26 22.17 -7.39
CA LEU A 29 3.18 21.19 -8.47
C LEU A 29 4.57 20.79 -8.97
N GLU A 30 5.54 21.69 -8.85
CA GLU A 30 6.94 21.45 -9.21
C GLU A 30 7.59 20.45 -8.24
N ASN A 31 7.33 20.62 -6.93
CA ASN A 31 7.74 19.67 -5.90
C ASN A 31 7.03 18.31 -6.03
N LEU A 32 5.75 18.29 -6.42
CA LEU A 32 5.00 17.04 -6.66
C LEU A 32 5.60 16.25 -7.82
N GLY A 33 5.92 16.94 -8.93
CA GLY A 33 6.55 16.34 -10.11
C GLY A 33 7.94 15.76 -9.81
N GLN A 34 8.77 16.48 -9.07
CA GLN A 34 10.08 15.98 -8.63
C GLN A 34 9.96 14.75 -7.73
N LYS A 35 9.10 14.81 -6.70
CA LYS A 35 8.86 13.66 -5.80
C LYS A 35 8.36 12.44 -6.56
N THR A 36 7.39 12.63 -7.47
CA THR A 36 6.83 11.51 -8.25
C THR A 36 7.89 10.90 -9.17
N LYS A 37 8.74 11.73 -9.80
CA LYS A 37 9.85 11.27 -10.65
C LYS A 37 10.94 10.54 -9.86
N GLU A 38 11.24 11.01 -8.65
CA GLU A 38 12.20 10.35 -7.74
C GLU A 38 11.66 9.02 -7.21
N THR A 39 10.38 8.96 -6.85
CA THR A 39 9.71 7.72 -6.42
C THR A 39 9.64 6.70 -7.55
N LEU A 40 9.33 7.13 -8.79
CA LEU A 40 9.37 6.24 -9.96
C LEU A 40 10.79 5.76 -10.30
N LYS A 41 11.81 6.63 -10.17
CA LYS A 41 13.22 6.25 -10.37
C LYS A 41 13.70 5.19 -9.38
N LYS A 42 13.08 5.10 -8.20
CA LYS A 42 13.44 4.15 -7.15
C LYS A 42 12.89 2.73 -7.34
N ASN A 43 12.23 2.43 -8.48
CA ASN A 43 11.50 1.19 -8.73
C ASN A 43 10.43 0.94 -7.65
N PRO A 44 9.30 1.66 -7.69
CA PRO A 44 8.25 1.53 -6.69
C PRO A 44 7.51 0.20 -6.82
N PHE A 45 7.75 -0.60 -7.86
CA PHE A 45 7.08 -1.88 -8.06
C PHE A 45 7.81 -3.01 -7.35
N LYS A 46 7.16 -3.56 -6.32
CA LYS A 46 7.56 -4.82 -5.70
C LYS A 46 6.88 -5.97 -6.44
N ILE A 47 7.68 -6.81 -7.09
CA ILE A 47 7.21 -8.09 -7.59
C ILE A 47 7.68 -9.14 -6.59
N SER A 48 6.73 -9.83 -5.97
CA SER A 48 6.99 -10.92 -5.03
C SER A 48 6.12 -12.11 -5.40
N GLY A 49 6.56 -13.31 -5.11
CA GLY A 49 5.80 -14.49 -5.46
C GLY A 49 6.47 -15.74 -4.96
N ARG A 50 5.74 -16.85 -5.02
CA ARG A 50 6.26 -18.17 -4.67
C ARG A 50 5.88 -19.14 -5.79
N ILE A 51 6.83 -19.98 -6.17
CA ILE A 51 6.62 -21.07 -7.10
C ILE A 51 6.89 -22.38 -6.33
N SER A 52 6.05 -23.38 -6.56
CA SER A 52 6.10 -24.69 -5.93
C SER A 52 5.94 -25.75 -7.01
N ALA A 53 6.82 -26.74 -6.97
CA ALA A 53 6.72 -27.94 -7.80
C ALA A 53 6.64 -29.16 -6.87
N ASN A 54 5.69 -30.05 -7.11
CA ASN A 54 5.52 -31.29 -6.36
C ASN A 54 5.35 -32.47 -7.33
N THR A 55 5.84 -33.63 -6.91
CA THR A 55 5.75 -34.88 -7.67
C THR A 55 5.16 -35.95 -6.77
N VAL A 56 4.16 -36.67 -7.28
CA VAL A 56 3.61 -37.85 -6.61
C VAL A 56 3.94 -39.07 -7.46
N LEU A 57 4.63 -40.05 -6.86
CA LEU A 57 4.98 -41.34 -7.47
C LEU A 57 4.07 -42.41 -6.88
N TYR A 58 3.44 -43.23 -7.72
CA TYR A 58 2.55 -44.29 -7.29
C TYR A 58 3.21 -45.67 -7.47
N SER A 59 3.27 -46.46 -6.41
CA SER A 59 3.75 -47.84 -6.47
C SER A 59 2.64 -48.79 -6.91
N SER A 60 2.91 -49.67 -7.87
CA SER A 60 1.98 -50.66 -8.44
C SER A 60 2.45 -52.07 -8.07
N ASN A 61 1.58 -52.90 -7.47
CA ASN A 61 1.92 -54.26 -7.01
C ASN A 61 1.24 -55.40 -7.81
N THR A 62 0.91 -55.20 -9.09
CA THR A 62 0.26 -56.28 -9.87
C THR A 62 0.66 -56.24 -11.34
N TYR A 63 1.61 -57.13 -11.70
CA TYR A 63 1.90 -57.67 -13.04
C TYR A 63 2.18 -56.69 -14.21
N ASN A 64 2.09 -55.37 -13.99
CA ASN A 64 2.26 -54.36 -15.03
C ASN A 64 3.17 -53.22 -14.52
N SER A 65 4.40 -53.16 -15.03
CA SER A 65 5.51 -52.33 -14.55
C SER A 65 5.42 -50.83 -14.88
N ARG A 66 4.22 -50.32 -15.22
CA ARG A 66 4.02 -48.88 -15.46
C ARG A 66 3.57 -48.22 -14.17
N GLU A 67 4.52 -47.66 -13.43
CA GLU A 67 4.23 -46.80 -12.28
C GLU A 67 3.73 -45.44 -12.76
N PRO A 68 2.48 -45.05 -12.46
CA PRO A 68 2.01 -43.72 -12.79
C PRO A 68 2.72 -42.68 -11.91
N PHE A 69 2.89 -41.47 -12.46
CA PHE A 69 3.39 -40.31 -11.72
C PHE A 69 2.57 -39.08 -12.06
N THR A 70 2.50 -38.12 -11.15
CA THR A 70 1.84 -36.84 -11.37
C THR A 70 2.73 -35.69 -10.94
N TYR A 71 2.90 -34.70 -11.83
CA TYR A 71 3.61 -33.45 -11.53
C TYR A 71 2.62 -32.31 -11.34
N PHE A 72 2.80 -31.56 -10.25
CA PHE A 72 2.04 -30.37 -9.95
C PHE A 72 2.97 -29.17 -9.95
N LEU A 73 2.65 -28.17 -10.75
CA LEU A 73 3.28 -26.86 -10.71
C LEU A 73 2.26 -25.84 -10.23
N ASN A 74 2.58 -25.11 -9.17
CA ASN A 74 1.71 -24.08 -8.61
C ASN A 74 2.53 -22.84 -8.30
N GLY A 75 1.93 -21.66 -8.52
CA GLY A 75 2.59 -20.40 -8.26
C GLY A 75 1.60 -19.34 -7.80
N ASN A 76 2.10 -18.43 -6.97
CA ASN A 76 1.44 -17.19 -6.58
C ASN A 76 2.34 -16.02 -6.97
N LEU A 77 1.73 -14.98 -7.55
CA LEU A 77 2.36 -13.71 -7.86
C LEU A 77 1.63 -12.61 -7.10
N ASN A 78 2.40 -11.75 -6.44
CA ASN A 78 1.94 -10.60 -5.68
C ASN A 78 2.67 -9.35 -6.18
N LEU A 79 1.89 -8.41 -6.73
CA LEU A 79 2.36 -7.12 -7.21
C LEU A 79 2.03 -6.06 -6.17
N GLY A 80 3.04 -5.34 -5.68
CA GLY A 80 2.90 -4.26 -4.71
C GLY A 80 3.55 -2.98 -5.20
N ILE A 81 3.09 -1.85 -4.67
CA ILE A 81 3.70 -0.53 -4.87
C ILE A 81 4.29 -0.09 -3.53
N TYR A 82 5.58 0.23 -3.49
CA TYR A 82 6.24 0.88 -2.36
C TYR A 82 5.86 2.36 -2.33
N ASN A 83 5.53 2.87 -1.14
CA ASN A 83 5.25 4.29 -0.87
C ASN A 83 6.56 5.03 -0.59
#